data_AF-A0A5C5TI34-F1
#
_entry.id   AF-A0A5C5TI34-F1
#
_cell.length_a   1.000
_cell.length_b   1.000
_cell.length_c   1.000
_cell.angle_alpha   90.00
_cell.angle_beta   90.00
_cell.angle_gamma   90.00
#
_symmetry.space_group_name_H-M   'P 1'
#
loop_
_entity.id
_entity.type
_entity.pdbx_description
1 polymer ?
#
loop_
_entity_poly.entity_id
_entity_poly.type
_entity_poly.pdbx_seq_one_letter_code
_entity_poly.pdbx_strand_id
1 'polypeptide(L)'
;MGDTSFLRPLAHIPLNPARDAAAAALTAIRMKMDEYAGEIFDLWFYGKVKDEVTFDNEKWANYMRREANLAHHIDEELLAFARSTVAKMKADPTCTGRLSSPFKLTFHAEVGSQDGGYATGYEVLHGTNKDAGDFQVAGSLRVTSILPVQGAYTATFDNLVFVFNDIVDVNKKYEKDVGRARVAVDLANALDAGPPRDYILRIKWSPLDRKVFQIDNKAYQLNNKWW
;
A
#
# COMPACT_ATOMS: atom_id res chain seq x y z
N MET A 1 -28.05 67.24 0.21
CA MET A 1 -27.96 66.51 1.49
C MET A 1 -29.30 65.82 1.70
N GLY A 2 -29.46 64.51 1.77
CA GLY A 2 -28.55 63.39 1.60
C GLY A 2 -29.40 62.19 1.14
N ASP A 3 -28.84 61.41 0.23
CA ASP A 3 -29.41 60.17 -0.27
C ASP A 3 -29.19 59.07 0.79
N THR A 4 -30.28 58.56 1.37
CA THR A 4 -30.25 57.44 2.32
C THR A 4 -31.09 56.31 1.73
N SER A 5 -30.52 55.62 0.74
CA SER A 5 -31.18 54.47 0.11
C SER A 5 -30.24 53.27 -0.10
N PHE A 6 -29.48 52.86 0.91
CA PHE A 6 -28.78 51.56 0.84
C PHE A 6 -28.65 50.85 2.20
N LEU A 7 -29.72 50.15 2.58
CA LEU A 7 -29.60 48.93 3.37
C LEU A 7 -30.41 47.84 2.66
N ARG A 8 -29.75 47.16 1.71
CA ARG A 8 -30.27 45.88 1.22
C ARG A 8 -30.20 44.88 2.37
N PRO A 9 -31.28 44.15 2.71
CA PRO A 9 -31.19 43.07 3.67
C PRO A 9 -30.17 42.05 3.16
N LEU A 10 -29.27 41.60 4.05
CA LEU A 10 -28.47 40.41 3.80
C LEU A 10 -29.44 39.29 3.43
N ALA A 11 -29.39 38.84 2.18
CA ALA A 11 -30.17 37.70 1.75
C ALA A 11 -29.84 36.54 2.69
N HIS A 12 -30.86 36.06 3.41
CA HIS A 12 -30.79 34.80 4.13
C HIS A 12 -30.46 33.74 3.07
N ILE A 13 -29.21 33.29 3.01
CA ILE A 13 -28.84 32.13 2.20
C ILE A 13 -29.61 30.97 2.82
N PRO A 14 -30.58 30.36 2.12
CA PRO A 14 -31.27 29.21 2.67
C PRO A 14 -30.27 28.09 2.88
N LEU A 15 -30.19 27.58 4.11
CA LEU A 15 -29.52 26.31 4.42
C LEU A 15 -30.14 25.24 3.51
N ASN A 16 -29.32 24.50 2.77
CA ASN A 16 -29.78 23.35 2.00
C ASN A 16 -29.73 22.13 2.93
N PRO A 17 -30.87 21.70 3.53
CA PRO A 17 -30.88 20.66 4.55
C PRO A 17 -30.34 19.32 4.03
N ALA A 18 -30.46 19.06 2.73
CA ALA A 18 -29.88 17.86 2.11
C ALA A 18 -28.34 17.91 2.09
N ARG A 19 -27.77 19.09 1.81
CA ARG A 19 -26.32 19.34 1.83
C ARG A 19 -25.77 19.20 3.25
N ASP A 20 -26.47 19.76 4.25
CA ASP A 20 -26.05 19.68 5.66
C ASP A 20 -26.12 18.24 6.17
N ALA A 21 -27.18 17.50 5.84
CA ALA A 21 -27.30 16.08 6.16
C ALA A 21 -26.21 15.24 5.48
N ALA A 22 -25.88 15.52 4.22
CA ALA A 22 -24.79 14.85 3.51
C ALA A 22 -23.42 15.14 4.14
N ALA A 23 -23.16 16.40 4.53
CA ALA A 23 -21.93 16.78 5.21
C ALA A 23 -21.79 16.09 6.58
N ALA A 24 -22.88 15.99 7.34
CA ALA A 24 -22.92 15.26 8.61
C ALA A 24 -22.67 13.75 8.41
N ALA A 25 -23.29 13.14 7.40
CA ALA A 25 -23.09 11.73 7.08
C ALA A 25 -21.64 11.43 6.65
N LEU A 26 -21.05 12.27 5.80
CA LEU A 26 -19.65 12.17 5.38
C LEU A 26 -18.70 12.28 6.59
N THR A 27 -18.98 13.20 7.51
CA THR A 27 -18.22 13.35 8.75
C THR A 27 -18.31 12.09 9.62
N ALA A 28 -19.51 11.53 9.78
CA ALA A 28 -19.72 10.30 10.56
C ALA A 28 -19.03 9.08 9.94
N ILE A 29 -18.90 9.02 8.62
CA ILE A 29 -18.12 7.99 7.92
C ILE A 29 -16.63 8.14 8.27
N ARG A 30 -16.07 9.34 8.10
CA ARG A 30 -14.66 9.63 8.38
C ARG A 30 -14.28 9.38 9.84
N MET A 31 -15.18 9.62 10.78
CA MET A 31 -14.95 9.35 12.21
C MET A 31 -14.70 7.86 12.53
N LYS A 32 -15.03 6.94 11.62
CA LYS A 32 -14.79 5.50 11.78
C LYS A 32 -13.51 5.03 11.10
N MET A 33 -12.82 5.91 10.39
CA MET A 33 -11.61 5.62 9.62
C MET A 33 -10.39 6.11 10.39
N ASP A 34 -9.29 5.37 10.30
CA ASP A 34 -7.98 5.91 10.61
C ASP A 34 -7.58 6.99 9.58
N GLU A 35 -6.51 7.71 9.87
CA GLU A 35 -6.05 8.78 8.98
C GLU A 35 -5.66 8.29 7.58
N TYR A 36 -5.29 7.02 7.40
CA TYR A 36 -4.82 6.45 6.13
C TYR A 36 -6.01 6.03 5.26
N ALA A 37 -6.99 5.35 5.85
CA ALA A 37 -8.28 5.07 5.23
C ALA A 37 -9.00 6.37 4.84
N GLY A 38 -8.99 7.37 5.71
CA GLY A 38 -9.57 8.68 5.41
C GLY A 38 -8.90 9.36 4.22
N GLU A 39 -7.56 9.33 4.14
CA GLU A 39 -6.81 9.91 3.03
C GLU A 39 -7.10 9.19 1.70
N ILE A 40 -7.12 7.85 1.69
CA ILE A 40 -7.51 7.06 0.51
C ILE A 40 -8.95 7.36 0.09
N PHE A 41 -9.87 7.31 1.07
CA PHE A 41 -11.28 7.53 0.84
C PHE A 41 -11.55 8.93 0.27
N ASP A 42 -10.91 9.98 0.79
CA ASP A 42 -11.11 11.34 0.32
C ASP A 42 -10.65 11.52 -1.13
N LEU A 43 -9.51 10.94 -1.51
CA LEU A 43 -9.03 10.98 -2.90
C LEU A 43 -10.01 10.30 -3.85
N TRP A 44 -10.53 9.13 -3.46
CA TRP A 44 -11.52 8.39 -4.22
C TRP A 44 -12.86 9.15 -4.29
N PHE A 45 -13.38 9.61 -3.15
CA PHE A 45 -14.69 10.24 -2.99
C PHE A 45 -14.80 11.55 -3.75
N TYR A 46 -13.78 12.41 -3.67
CA TYR A 46 -13.79 13.67 -4.40
C TYR A 46 -13.43 13.49 -5.88
N GLY A 47 -12.82 12.37 -6.28
CA GLY A 47 -12.50 12.07 -7.68
C GLY A 47 -11.58 13.10 -8.35
N LYS A 48 -10.87 13.92 -7.57
CA LYS A 48 -10.02 15.03 -8.07
C LYS A 48 -8.58 14.60 -8.38
N VAL A 49 -8.24 13.35 -8.07
CA VAL A 49 -6.94 12.79 -8.44
C VAL A 49 -6.87 12.51 -9.94
N LYS A 50 -5.64 12.55 -10.47
CA LYS A 50 -5.33 11.96 -11.77
C LYS A 50 -5.55 10.44 -11.70
N ASP A 51 -5.35 9.77 -12.82
CA ASP A 51 -5.45 8.30 -12.89
C ASP A 51 -4.50 7.57 -11.93
N GLU A 52 -3.47 8.25 -11.41
CA GLU A 52 -2.49 7.71 -10.48
C GLU A 52 -2.11 8.72 -9.38
N VAL A 53 -1.91 8.23 -8.16
CA VAL A 53 -1.30 8.95 -7.04
C VAL A 53 -0.13 8.15 -6.46
N THR A 54 0.93 8.84 -6.05
CA THR A 54 2.09 8.23 -5.39
C THR A 54 2.31 8.85 -4.01
N PHE A 55 2.31 8.00 -2.99
CA PHE A 55 2.74 8.32 -1.64
C PHE A 55 4.21 7.91 -1.46
N ASP A 56 5.12 8.88 -1.56
CA ASP A 56 6.56 8.72 -1.32
C ASP A 56 6.97 9.67 -0.18
N ASN A 57 6.53 9.34 1.04
CA ASN A 57 6.77 10.15 2.23
C ASN A 57 6.87 9.29 3.50
N GLU A 58 7.47 9.85 4.55
CA GLU A 58 7.71 9.13 5.81
C GLU A 58 6.44 8.69 6.53
N LYS A 59 5.32 9.41 6.39
CA LYS A 59 4.05 9.02 7.03
C LYS A 59 3.62 7.64 6.50
N TRP A 60 3.52 7.51 5.18
CA TRP A 60 3.15 6.24 4.55
C TRP A 60 4.24 5.18 4.64
N ALA A 61 5.52 5.55 4.59
CA ALA A 61 6.62 4.60 4.80
C ALA A 61 6.57 3.98 6.20
N ASN A 62 6.34 4.78 7.24
CA ASN A 62 6.21 4.30 8.62
C ASN A 62 4.96 3.45 8.81
N TYR A 63 3.86 3.79 8.12
CA TYR A 63 2.68 2.95 8.08
C TYR A 63 3.04 1.58 7.51
N MET A 64 3.42 1.48 6.23
CA MET A 64 3.69 0.20 5.58
C MET A 64 4.75 -0.67 6.28
N ARG A 65 5.74 -0.05 6.95
CA ARG A 65 6.75 -0.78 7.75
C ARG A 65 6.19 -1.47 9.00
N ARG A 66 5.03 -1.03 9.53
CA ARG A 66 4.39 -1.61 10.72
C ARG A 66 3.58 -2.87 10.42
N GLU A 67 3.24 -3.11 9.15
CA GLU A 67 2.41 -4.25 8.79
C GLU A 67 3.21 -5.55 8.78
N ALA A 68 2.98 -6.39 9.80
CA ALA A 68 3.77 -7.58 10.04
C ALA A 68 3.60 -8.62 8.92
N ASN A 69 2.39 -8.76 8.38
CA ASN A 69 2.14 -9.71 7.30
C ASN A 69 2.89 -9.32 6.02
N LEU A 70 2.89 -8.02 5.70
CA LEU A 70 3.65 -7.50 4.56
C LEU A 70 5.15 -7.69 4.74
N ALA A 71 5.68 -7.38 5.93
CA ALA A 71 7.09 -7.59 6.25
C ALA A 71 7.49 -9.07 6.08
N HIS A 72 6.62 -9.99 6.50
CA HIS A 72 6.80 -11.42 6.33
C HIS A 72 6.86 -11.83 4.85
N HIS A 73 5.89 -11.43 4.03
CA HIS A 73 5.89 -11.69 2.59
C HIS A 73 7.16 -11.18 1.90
N ILE A 74 7.62 -9.96 2.24
CA ILE A 74 8.86 -9.40 1.70
C ILE A 74 10.05 -10.29 2.04
N ASP A 75 10.16 -10.72 3.30
CA ASP A 75 11.29 -11.54 3.75
C ASP A 75 11.27 -12.94 3.13
N GLU A 76 10.10 -13.56 2.96
CA GLU A 76 9.94 -14.84 2.28
C GLU A 76 10.40 -14.77 0.81
N GLU A 77 9.96 -13.75 0.08
CA GLU A 77 10.29 -13.57 -1.34
C GLU A 77 11.77 -13.24 -1.54
N LEU A 78 12.34 -12.38 -0.70
CA LEU A 78 13.79 -12.09 -0.73
C LEU A 78 14.61 -13.34 -0.40
N LEU A 79 14.19 -14.13 0.61
CA LEU A 79 14.88 -15.36 0.97
C LEU A 79 14.77 -16.42 -0.14
N ALA A 80 13.60 -16.57 -0.76
CA ALA A 80 13.40 -17.47 -1.89
C ALA A 80 14.28 -17.08 -3.08
N PHE A 81 14.34 -15.79 -3.41
CA PHE A 81 15.22 -15.26 -4.46
C PHE A 81 16.69 -15.50 -4.15
N ALA A 82 17.11 -15.27 -2.91
CA ALA A 82 18.49 -15.50 -2.48
C ALA A 82 18.87 -17.00 -2.55
N ARG A 83 17.97 -17.91 -2.14
CA ARG A 83 18.16 -19.37 -2.27
C ARG A 83 18.31 -19.80 -3.72
N SER A 84 17.44 -19.30 -4.61
CA SER A 84 17.53 -19.56 -6.06
C SER A 84 18.86 -19.06 -6.63
N THR A 85 19.31 -17.89 -6.19
CA THR A 85 20.60 -17.31 -6.60
C THR A 85 21.78 -18.17 -6.14
N VAL A 86 21.80 -18.60 -4.87
CA VAL A 86 22.83 -19.51 -4.34
C VAL A 86 22.84 -20.85 -5.09
N ALA A 87 21.67 -21.40 -5.42
CA ALA A 87 21.60 -22.64 -6.21
C ALA A 87 22.25 -22.49 -7.59
N LYS A 88 22.01 -21.35 -8.27
CA LYS A 88 22.67 -21.03 -9.54
C LYS A 88 24.18 -20.87 -9.40
N MET A 89 24.64 -20.17 -8.36
CA MET A 89 26.08 -20.02 -8.07
C MET A 89 26.75 -21.38 -7.85
N LYS A 90 26.11 -22.31 -7.14
CA LYS A 90 26.64 -23.67 -6.92
C LYS A 90 26.73 -24.50 -8.21
N ALA A 91 25.83 -24.25 -9.15
CA ALA A 91 25.82 -24.95 -10.44
C ALA A 91 26.81 -24.36 -11.46
N ASP A 92 27.31 -23.13 -11.23
CA ASP A 92 28.26 -22.46 -12.11
C ASP A 92 29.71 -22.76 -11.67
N PRO A 93 30.47 -23.57 -12.44
CA PRO A 93 31.84 -23.92 -12.09
C PRO A 93 32.82 -22.74 -12.14
N THR A 94 32.43 -21.60 -12.72
CA THR A 94 33.24 -20.38 -12.78
C THR A 94 33.01 -19.46 -11.57
N CYS A 95 32.00 -19.74 -10.75
CA CYS A 95 31.66 -18.91 -9.61
C CYS A 95 32.71 -19.04 -8.50
N THR A 96 33.31 -17.91 -8.10
CA THR A 96 34.35 -17.85 -7.05
C THR A 96 33.78 -17.79 -5.62
N GLY A 97 32.51 -18.14 -5.44
CA GLY A 97 31.81 -18.03 -4.16
C GLY A 97 31.38 -16.61 -3.80
N ARG A 98 31.40 -15.67 -4.76
CA ARG A 98 30.91 -14.30 -4.61
C ARG A 98 30.08 -13.89 -5.82
N LEU A 99 28.98 -13.18 -5.57
CA LEU A 99 28.12 -12.60 -6.59
C LEU A 99 27.64 -11.22 -6.12
N SER A 100 27.55 -10.27 -7.04
CA SER A 100 26.89 -8.99 -6.81
C SER A 100 26.13 -8.59 -8.06
N SER A 101 24.83 -8.35 -7.94
CA SER A 101 24.00 -7.97 -9.09
C SER A 101 22.81 -7.12 -8.66
N PRO A 102 22.32 -6.21 -9.52
CA PRO A 102 21.00 -5.63 -9.33
C PRO A 102 19.93 -6.72 -9.43
N PHE A 103 18.79 -6.50 -8.80
CA PHE A 103 17.63 -7.39 -8.93
C PHE A 103 16.32 -6.59 -8.90
N LYS A 104 15.27 -7.22 -9.43
CA LYS A 104 13.89 -6.76 -9.33
C LYS A 104 12.99 -7.98 -9.14
N LEU A 105 12.08 -7.89 -8.18
CA LEU A 105 11.01 -8.85 -7.92
C LEU A 105 9.66 -8.18 -8.05
N THR A 106 8.67 -8.96 -8.48
CA THR A 106 7.26 -8.58 -8.46
C THR A 106 6.46 -9.76 -7.96
N PHE A 107 5.63 -9.54 -6.94
CA PHE A 107 4.81 -10.56 -6.31
C PHE A 107 3.54 -9.95 -5.73
N HIS A 108 2.53 -10.78 -5.47
CA HIS A 108 1.31 -10.35 -4.81
C HIS A 108 1.53 -10.30 -3.29
N ALA A 109 1.14 -9.22 -2.63
CA ALA A 109 1.24 -9.09 -1.19
C ALA A 109 -0.08 -8.62 -0.58
N GLU A 110 -0.56 -9.32 0.45
CA GLU A 110 -1.78 -8.97 1.18
C GLU A 110 -1.45 -8.11 2.42
N VAL A 111 -2.36 -7.20 2.77
CA VAL A 111 -2.31 -6.36 3.98
C VAL A 111 -3.68 -6.28 4.64
N GLY A 112 -3.70 -6.07 5.95
CA GLY A 112 -4.96 -5.97 6.69
C GLY A 112 -5.64 -7.33 6.90
N SER A 113 -6.93 -7.30 7.25
CA SER A 113 -7.70 -8.51 7.52
C SER A 113 -8.25 -9.13 6.22
N GLN A 114 -8.41 -10.46 6.23
CA GLN A 114 -9.04 -11.20 5.13
C GLN A 114 -10.54 -10.87 4.98
N ASP A 115 -11.17 -10.40 6.06
CA ASP A 115 -12.59 -10.03 6.09
C ASP A 115 -12.87 -8.67 5.41
N GLY A 116 -11.81 -7.93 5.06
CA GLY A 116 -11.88 -6.59 4.49
C GLY A 116 -12.43 -5.54 5.46
N GLY A 117 -12.56 -4.31 4.97
CA GLY A 117 -13.10 -3.22 5.78
C GLY A 117 -12.76 -1.84 5.22
N TYR A 118 -13.09 -0.83 6.00
CA TYR A 118 -12.81 0.58 5.68
C TYR A 118 -12.34 1.36 6.90
N ALA A 119 -12.12 0.69 8.04
CA ALA A 119 -11.73 1.36 9.27
C ALA A 119 -10.25 1.71 9.28
N THR A 120 -9.40 0.95 8.57
CA THR A 120 -7.97 1.24 8.46
C THR A 120 -7.49 1.28 7.02
N GLY A 121 -6.42 2.02 6.74
CA GLY A 121 -5.80 2.05 5.42
C GLY A 121 -5.48 0.65 4.89
N TYR A 122 -5.01 -0.27 5.73
CA TYR A 122 -4.76 -1.66 5.33
C TYR A 122 -6.02 -2.41 4.92
N GLU A 123 -7.14 -2.19 5.60
CA GLU A 123 -8.42 -2.82 5.20
C GLU A 123 -8.92 -2.28 3.86
N VAL A 124 -8.67 -1.00 3.58
CA VAL A 124 -8.99 -0.39 2.28
C VAL A 124 -8.10 -0.93 1.16
N LEU A 125 -6.80 -1.10 1.44
CA LEU A 125 -5.84 -1.62 0.47
C LEU A 125 -6.04 -3.13 0.21
N HIS A 126 -6.20 -3.93 1.27
CA HIS A 126 -6.38 -5.39 1.28
C HIS A 126 -5.23 -6.23 0.66
N GLY A 127 -4.59 -5.75 -0.40
CA GLY A 127 -3.46 -6.37 -1.04
C GLY A 127 -3.05 -5.62 -2.30
N THR A 128 -1.98 -6.07 -2.96
CA THR A 128 -1.55 -5.46 -4.21
C THR A 128 -2.39 -5.91 -5.39
N ASN A 129 -2.50 -5.06 -6.40
CA ASN A 129 -3.25 -5.36 -7.60
C ASN A 129 -2.32 -5.64 -8.79
N LYS A 130 -2.50 -6.80 -9.43
CA LYS A 130 -1.71 -7.23 -10.59
C LYS A 130 -1.79 -6.25 -11.76
N ASP A 131 -2.96 -5.67 -12.02
CA ASP A 131 -3.18 -4.72 -13.11
C ASP A 131 -2.52 -3.36 -12.82
N ALA A 132 -2.29 -3.03 -11.55
CA ALA A 132 -1.49 -1.87 -11.12
C ALA A 132 0.02 -2.15 -11.06
N GLY A 133 0.43 -3.41 -11.26
CA GLY A 133 1.83 -3.85 -11.27
C GLY A 133 2.31 -4.57 -10.01
N ASP A 134 1.38 -5.02 -9.15
CA ASP A 134 1.61 -5.82 -7.94
C ASP A 134 2.62 -5.19 -6.94
N PHE A 135 3.06 -5.91 -5.92
CA PHE A 135 4.16 -5.46 -5.09
C PHE A 135 5.47 -5.51 -5.87
N GLN A 136 6.29 -4.46 -5.80
CA GLN A 136 7.60 -4.41 -6.46
C GLN A 136 8.72 -4.19 -5.46
N VAL A 137 9.78 -4.96 -5.61
CA VAL A 137 11.04 -4.80 -4.85
C VAL A 137 12.18 -4.68 -5.83
N ALA A 138 13.04 -3.68 -5.65
CA ALA A 138 14.27 -3.56 -6.41
C ALA A 138 15.44 -3.15 -5.49
N GLY A 139 16.65 -3.50 -5.90
CA GLY A 139 17.86 -3.12 -5.19
C GLY A 139 19.08 -3.88 -5.70
N SER A 140 20.06 -4.06 -4.81
CA SER A 140 21.27 -4.84 -5.10
C SER A 140 21.35 -6.05 -4.17
N LEU A 141 21.64 -7.21 -4.74
CA LEU A 141 21.94 -8.43 -4.01
C LEU A 141 23.46 -8.67 -4.04
N ARG A 142 24.05 -8.92 -2.87
CA ARG A 142 25.40 -9.45 -2.71
C ARG A 142 25.33 -10.80 -2.02
N VAL A 143 25.95 -11.81 -2.61
CA VAL A 143 26.06 -13.15 -2.01
C VAL A 143 27.53 -13.48 -1.81
N THR A 144 27.88 -13.92 -0.60
CA THR A 144 29.24 -14.34 -0.25
C THR A 144 29.23 -15.68 0.47
N SER A 145 30.05 -16.63 0.00
CA SER A 145 30.33 -17.87 0.72
C SER A 145 31.23 -17.58 1.92
N ILE A 146 30.78 -17.95 3.13
CA ILE A 146 31.51 -17.71 4.39
C ILE A 146 32.64 -18.73 4.55
N LEU A 147 32.41 -19.97 4.09
CA LEU A 147 33.36 -21.07 4.11
C LEU A 147 33.13 -21.93 2.85
N PRO A 148 33.98 -21.84 1.82
CA PRO A 148 33.79 -22.57 0.55
C PRO A 148 33.57 -24.08 0.74
N VAL A 149 34.14 -24.65 1.81
CA VAL A 149 34.08 -26.09 2.12
C VAL A 149 32.76 -26.48 2.83
N GLN A 150 32.05 -25.55 3.45
CA GLN A 150 30.85 -25.84 4.26
C GLN A 150 29.51 -25.47 3.59
N GLY A 151 29.55 -24.80 2.44
CA GLY A 151 28.35 -24.52 1.63
C GLY A 151 27.34 -23.56 2.26
N ALA A 152 27.79 -22.73 3.22
CA ALA A 152 27.02 -21.66 3.84
C ALA A 152 27.27 -20.30 3.14
N TYR A 153 26.20 -19.59 2.85
CA TYR A 153 26.21 -18.32 2.13
C TYR A 153 25.52 -17.23 2.94
N THR A 154 26.07 -16.03 2.93
CA THR A 154 25.37 -14.82 3.37
C THR A 154 24.85 -14.09 2.14
N ALA A 155 23.55 -13.81 2.12
CA ALA A 155 22.92 -12.94 1.14
C ALA A 155 22.58 -11.59 1.80
N THR A 156 23.10 -10.50 1.24
CA THR A 156 22.86 -9.13 1.70
C THR A 156 22.15 -8.36 0.60
N PHE A 157 21.01 -7.78 0.96
CA PHE A 157 20.23 -6.89 0.11
C PHE A 157 20.43 -5.44 0.54
N ASP A 158 20.99 -4.63 -0.35
CA ASP A 158 21.28 -3.22 -0.14
C ASP A 158 20.46 -2.35 -1.11
N ASN A 159 20.28 -1.06 -0.77
CA ASN A 159 19.59 -0.06 -1.60
C ASN A 159 18.18 -0.51 -2.03
N LEU A 160 17.45 -1.13 -1.10
CA LEU A 160 16.11 -1.64 -1.34
C LEU A 160 15.10 -0.50 -1.51
N VAL A 161 14.27 -0.62 -2.54
CA VAL A 161 13.09 0.21 -2.77
C VAL A 161 11.90 -0.72 -2.92
N PHE A 162 10.85 -0.44 -2.15
CA PHE A 162 9.58 -1.15 -2.16
C PHE A 162 8.50 -0.24 -2.75
N VAL A 163 7.63 -0.83 -3.57
CA VAL A 163 6.46 -0.15 -4.10
C VAL A 163 5.24 -1.06 -3.96
N PHE A 164 4.29 -0.66 -3.12
CA PHE A 164 2.97 -1.29 -3.04
C PHE A 164 2.07 -0.63 -4.07
N ASN A 165 1.55 -1.41 -5.03
CA ASN A 165 0.67 -0.91 -6.08
C ASN A 165 -0.70 -1.54 -5.95
N ASP A 166 -1.74 -0.71 -5.96
CA ASP A 166 -3.11 -1.14 -5.85
C ASP A 166 -4.03 -0.25 -6.71
N ILE A 167 -5.23 -0.74 -7.01
CA ILE A 167 -6.31 0.04 -7.60
C ILE A 167 -7.32 0.31 -6.50
N VAL A 168 -7.43 1.58 -6.11
CA VAL A 168 -8.47 2.00 -5.17
C VAL A 168 -9.77 2.06 -5.96
N ASP A 169 -10.58 1.02 -5.83
CA ASP A 169 -11.92 0.93 -6.37
C ASP A 169 -12.94 0.62 -5.27
N VAL A 170 -14.23 0.77 -5.59
CA VAL A 170 -15.25 0.16 -4.73
C VAL A 170 -15.18 -1.33 -4.95
N ASN A 171 -14.70 -2.05 -3.96
CA ASN A 171 -14.63 -3.50 -4.00
C ASN A 171 -16.02 -4.12 -4.20
N LYS A 172 -16.37 -4.44 -5.46
CA LYS A 172 -17.72 -4.93 -5.86
C LYS A 172 -18.02 -6.34 -5.33
N LYS A 173 -17.06 -6.98 -4.67
CA LYS A 173 -17.14 -8.36 -4.16
C LYS A 173 -18.06 -8.48 -2.95
N TYR A 174 -18.34 -7.39 -2.24
CA TYR A 174 -19.26 -7.40 -1.10
C TYR A 174 -20.58 -6.68 -1.45
N GLU A 175 -21.72 -7.34 -1.26
CA GLU A 175 -23.06 -6.75 -1.52
C GLU A 175 -23.30 -5.44 -0.75
N LYS A 176 -22.63 -5.26 0.39
CA LYS A 176 -22.63 -4.01 1.17
C LYS A 176 -21.95 -2.84 0.44
N ASP A 177 -21.05 -3.11 -0.50
CA ASP A 177 -20.27 -2.10 -1.19
C ASP A 177 -20.98 -1.53 -2.43
N VAL A 178 -21.93 -2.26 -3.04
CA VAL A 178 -22.84 -1.67 -4.04
C VAL A 178 -23.78 -0.63 -3.41
N GLY A 179 -24.26 -0.90 -2.19
CA GLY A 179 -25.04 0.05 -1.41
C GLY A 179 -24.22 1.28 -1.03
N ARG A 180 -22.96 1.08 -0.62
CA ARG A 180 -22.04 2.18 -0.29
C ARG A 180 -21.59 3.01 -1.48
N ALA A 181 -21.40 2.40 -2.66
CA ALA A 181 -21.15 3.16 -3.90
C ALA A 181 -22.30 4.13 -4.19
N ARG A 182 -23.56 3.66 -4.05
CA ARG A 182 -24.74 4.52 -4.23
C ARG A 182 -24.80 5.63 -3.19
N VAL A 183 -24.59 5.30 -1.91
CA VAL A 183 -24.52 6.30 -0.84
C VAL A 183 -23.41 7.32 -1.11
N ALA A 184 -22.23 6.88 -1.56
CA ALA A 184 -21.13 7.78 -1.88
C ALA A 184 -21.47 8.71 -3.07
N VAL A 185 -22.11 8.19 -4.12
CA VAL A 185 -22.61 9.00 -5.25
C VAL A 185 -23.66 10.01 -4.79
N ASP A 186 -24.61 9.60 -3.96
CA ASP A 186 -25.67 10.48 -3.45
C ASP A 186 -25.09 11.59 -2.57
N LEU A 187 -24.14 11.26 -1.69
CA LEU A 187 -23.41 12.24 -0.88
C LEU A 187 -22.60 13.19 -1.76
N ALA A 188 -21.90 12.67 -2.76
CA ALA A 188 -21.07 13.48 -3.63
C ALA A 188 -21.90 14.45 -4.48
N ASN A 189 -23.07 14.00 -4.96
CA ASN A 189 -24.05 14.84 -5.65
C ASN A 189 -24.61 15.93 -4.72
N ALA A 190 -25.01 15.58 -3.49
CA ALA A 190 -25.54 16.54 -2.51
C ALA A 190 -24.51 17.60 -2.07
N LEU A 191 -23.21 17.30 -2.21
CA LEU A 191 -22.10 18.17 -1.83
C LEU A 191 -21.43 18.90 -3.01
N ASP A 192 -21.94 18.73 -4.24
CA ASP A 192 -21.31 19.24 -5.46
C ASP A 192 -19.84 18.79 -5.63
N ALA A 193 -19.51 17.59 -5.15
CA ALA A 193 -18.15 17.07 -5.12
C ALA A 193 -17.68 16.44 -6.44
N GLY A 194 -18.61 16.12 -7.34
CA GLY A 194 -18.37 15.25 -8.51
C GLY A 194 -18.40 13.77 -8.13
N PRO A 195 -18.60 12.84 -9.08
CA PRO A 195 -18.69 11.43 -8.75
C PRO A 195 -17.35 10.87 -8.23
N PRO A 196 -17.37 9.92 -7.29
CA PRO A 196 -16.18 9.18 -6.91
C PRO A 196 -15.51 8.51 -8.11
N ARG A 197 -14.19 8.37 -8.07
CA ARG A 197 -13.40 7.85 -9.20
C ARG A 197 -12.29 6.93 -8.73
N ASP A 198 -12.22 5.76 -9.37
CA ASP A 198 -11.16 4.78 -9.14
C ASP A 198 -9.81 5.31 -9.66
N TYR A 199 -8.72 4.95 -8.98
CA TYR A 199 -7.37 5.40 -9.33
C TYR A 199 -6.30 4.39 -8.91
N ILE A 200 -5.13 4.47 -9.53
CA ILE A 200 -3.95 3.69 -9.15
C ILE A 200 -3.26 4.37 -7.96
N LEU A 201 -3.08 3.63 -6.88
CA LEU A 201 -2.33 4.05 -5.71
C LEU A 201 -0.97 3.36 -5.69
N ARG A 202 0.09 4.15 -5.53
CA ARG A 202 1.44 3.64 -5.29
C ARG A 202 1.97 4.15 -3.96
N ILE A 203 2.39 3.26 -3.07
CA ILE A 203 3.11 3.63 -1.85
C ILE A 203 4.56 3.19 -2.00
N LYS A 204 5.49 4.13 -1.91
CA LYS A 204 6.92 3.88 -2.09
C LYS A 204 7.69 4.13 -0.79
N TRP A 205 8.60 3.22 -0.44
CA TRP A 205 9.48 3.38 0.70
C TRP A 205 10.74 2.52 0.59
N SER A 206 11.68 2.75 1.51
CA SER A 206 12.85 1.91 1.73
C SER A 206 12.80 1.30 3.14
N PRO A 207 13.41 0.13 3.35
CA PRO A 207 13.60 -0.38 4.71
C PRO A 207 14.59 0.52 5.46
N LEU A 208 14.49 0.51 6.80
CA LEU A 208 15.42 1.24 7.67
C LEU A 208 16.84 0.67 7.61
N ASP A 209 16.91 -0.66 7.50
CA ASP A 209 18.16 -1.40 7.49
C ASP A 209 18.25 -2.29 6.25
N ARG A 210 19.48 -2.64 5.88
CA ARG A 210 19.75 -3.69 4.89
C ARG A 210 19.16 -5.02 5.37
N LYS A 211 18.73 -5.88 4.45
CA LYS A 211 18.26 -7.24 4.79
C LYS A 211 19.40 -8.24 4.59
N VAL A 212 19.64 -9.09 5.59
CA VAL A 212 20.72 -10.09 5.57
C VAL A 212 20.14 -11.46 5.91
N PHE A 213 20.43 -12.45 5.07
CA PHE A 213 19.98 -13.83 5.23
C PHE A 213 21.17 -14.78 5.24
N GLN A 214 21.14 -15.73 6.17
CA GLN A 214 22.05 -16.88 6.17
C GLN A 214 21.38 -18.04 5.41
N ILE A 215 22.09 -18.61 4.45
CA ILE A 215 21.62 -19.67 3.57
C ILE A 215 22.52 -20.87 3.78
N ASP A 216 22.04 -21.80 4.59
CA ASP A 216 22.75 -23.04 4.91
C ASP A 216 22.31 -24.19 3.99
N ASN A 217 23.21 -25.17 3.83
CA ASN A 217 22.97 -26.40 3.07
C ASN A 217 22.03 -27.39 3.78
N LYS A 218 21.72 -27.18 5.06
CA LYS A 218 20.76 -28.04 5.75
C LYS A 218 19.37 -27.69 5.25
N ALA A 219 18.69 -28.65 4.65
CA ALA A 219 17.25 -28.61 4.44
C ALA A 219 16.57 -28.34 5.79
N TYR A 220 16.37 -27.06 6.12
CA TYR A 220 15.65 -26.67 7.32
C TYR A 220 14.19 -26.98 7.08
N GLN A 221 13.77 -28.12 7.60
CA GLN A 221 12.40 -28.36 8.03
C GLN A 221 11.94 -27.12 8.80
N LEU A 222 10.82 -26.53 8.36
CA LEU A 222 10.12 -25.44 9.03
C LEU A 222 9.74 -25.88 10.45
N ASN A 223 10.65 -25.75 11.41
CA ASN A 223 10.30 -25.73 12.82
C ASN A 223 9.70 -24.35 13.10
N ASN A 224 8.43 -24.22 12.74
CA ASN A 224 7.54 -23.17 13.20
C ASN A 224 7.47 -23.23 14.74
N LYS A 225 8.29 -22.40 15.38
CA LYS A 225 8.03 -21.90 16.73
C LYS A 225 8.21 -20.39 16.71
N TRP A 226 7.13 -19.72 16.36
CA TRP A 226 6.85 -18.38 16.81
C TRP A 226 5.78 -18.53 17.91
N TRP A 227 6.08 -17.91 19.05
CA TRP A 227 5.27 -17.64 20.24
C TRP A 227 3.74 -17.76 20.10
#